data_AF-A0A523ST34-F1
#
_entry.id   AF-A0A523ST34-F1
#
_cell.length_a   1.000
_cell.length_b   1.000
_cell.length_c   1.000
_cell.angle_alpha   90.00
_cell.angle_beta   90.00
_cell.angle_gamma   90.00
#
_symmetry.space_group_name_H-M   'P 1'
#
loop_
_entity.id
_entity.type
_entity.pdbx_description
1 polymer ?
#
loop_
_entity_poly.entity_id
_entity_poly.type
_entity_poly.pdbx_seq_one_letter_code
_entity_poly.pdbx_strand_id
1 'polypeptide(L)' 'MRGRIVFIISCFVFAGCVLYFSALNAEIQEIKAEDLIGTETLNFYLPSTENNLMHYGDEYYGKYYLIMTFFPAAFTPV' A
#
# COMPACT_ATOMS: atom_id res chain seq x y z
N MET A 1 31.44 -19.55 33.31
CA MET A 1 31.84 -18.53 32.29
C MET A 1 31.31 -18.79 30.88
N ARG A 2 31.06 -20.05 30.46
CA ARG A 2 30.58 -20.39 29.10
C ARG A 2 29.17 -19.88 28.74
N GLY A 3 28.22 -19.81 29.68
CA GLY A 3 26.84 -19.38 29.40
C GLY A 3 26.67 -17.90 29.04
N ARG A 4 27.55 -17.01 29.55
CA ARG A 4 27.49 -15.56 29.27
C ARG A 4 27.91 -15.23 27.84
N ILE A 5 28.86 -15.99 27.30
CA ILE A 5 29.35 -15.83 25.92
C ILE A 5 28.30 -16.30 24.91
N VAL A 6 27.62 -17.41 25.17
CA VAL A 6 26.54 -17.92 24.32
C VAL A 6 25.36 -16.94 24.26
N PHE A 7 25.02 -16.32 25.39
CA PHE A 7 23.95 -15.32 25.45
C PHE A 7 24.29 -14.07 24.62
N ILE A 8 25.53 -13.59 24.68
CA ILE A 8 25.99 -12.43 23.92
C ILE A 8 25.93 -12.72 22.41
N ILE A 9 26.43 -13.87 21.98
CA ILE A 9 26.40 -14.28 20.57
C ILE A 9 24.96 -14.38 20.06
N SER A 10 24.05 -14.95 20.87
CA SER A 10 22.63 -15.05 20.52
C SER A 10 21.96 -13.68 20.34
N CYS A 11 22.28 -12.70 21.19
CA CYS A 11 21.78 -11.32 21.03
C CYS A 11 22.29 -10.65 19.75
N PHE A 12 23.56 -10.86 19.39
CA PHE A 12 24.13 -10.29 18.16
C PHE A 12 23.49 -10.89 16.90
N VAL A 13 23.23 -12.21 16.89
CA VAL A 13 22.54 -12.87 15.78
C VAL A 13 21.11 -12.35 15.66
N PHE A 14 20.39 -12.22 16.78
CA PHE A 14 19.02 -11.71 16.78
C PHE A 14 18.94 -10.26 16.29
N ALA A 15 19.83 -9.39 16.77
CA ALA A 15 19.90 -8.00 16.30
C ALA A 15 20.23 -7.91 14.80
N GLY A 16 21.14 -8.76 14.31
CA GLY A 16 21.44 -8.87 12.88
C GLY A 16 20.23 -9.29 12.05
N CYS A 17 19.47 -10.28 12.51
CA CYS A 17 18.23 -10.72 11.83
C CYS A 17 17.17 -9.61 11.78
N VAL A 18 16.98 -8.86 12.88
CA VAL A 18 16.01 -7.76 12.94
C VAL A 18 16.41 -6.64 11.96
N LEU A 19 17.69 -6.27 11.92
CA LEU A 19 18.18 -5.25 10.99
C LEU A 19 18.07 -5.69 9.52
N TYR A 20 18.37 -6.96 9.23
CA TYR A 20 18.23 -7.52 7.89
C TYR A 20 16.77 -7.55 7.42
N PHE A 21 15.85 -7.96 8.29
CA PHE A 21 14.41 -7.96 8.00
C PHE A 21 13.87 -6.54 7.78
N SER A 22 14.39 -5.56 8.52
CA SER A 22 14.04 -4.15 8.36
C SER A 22 14.48 -3.59 7.00
N ALA A 23 15.69 -3.94 6.55
CA ALA A 23 16.22 -3.52 5.25
C ALA A 23 15.41 -4.12 4.08
N LEU A 24 15.01 -5.39 4.19
CA LEU A 24 14.16 -6.05 3.20
C LEU A 24 12.80 -5.35 3.04
N ASN A 25 12.20 -4.89 4.16
CA ASN A 25 10.93 -4.17 4.13
C ASN A 25 11.05 -2.75 3.55
N ALA A 26 12.23 -2.14 3.55
CA ALA A 26 12.46 -0.83 2.95
C ALA A 26 12.51 -0.92 1.42
N GLU A 27 13.14 -1.96 0.87
CA GLU A 27 13.25 -2.19 -0.58
C GLU A 27 11.87 -2.42 -1.24
N ILE A 28 10.95 -3.10 -0.56
CA ILE A 28 9.58 -3.33 -1.04
C ILE A 28 8.78 -2.02 -1.16
N GLN A 29 9.11 -0.98 -0.38
CA GLN A 29 8.41 0.30 -0.45
C GLN A 29 8.84 1.14 -1.66
N GLU A 30 10.05 0.94 -2.17
CA GLU A 30 10.60 1.69 -3.31
C GLU A 30 10.15 1.11 -4.67
N ILE A 31 9.90 -0.20 -4.74
CA ILE A 31 9.36 -0.87 -5.95
C ILE A 31 7.93 -0.40 -6.29
N LYS A 32 7.20 0.24 -5.36
CA LYS A 32 5.85 0.78 -5.64
C LYS A 32 5.82 2.12 -6.39
N ALA A 33 6.97 2.67 -6.73
CA ALA A 33 7.10 3.90 -7.52
C ALA A 33 7.45 3.61 -9.00
N GLU A 34 7.00 2.47 -9.53
CA GLU A 34 6.92 2.28 -10.98
C GLU A 34 6.08 3.42 -11.58
N ASP A 35 6.45 3.90 -12.76
CA ASP A 35 5.69 4.95 -13.45
C ASP A 35 4.34 4.38 -13.90
N LEU A 36 3.35 4.47 -13.00
CA LEU A 36 1.98 3.97 -13.23
C LEU A 36 1.21 4.83 -14.24
N ILE A 37 1.80 5.93 -14.74
CA ILE A 37 1.14 6.84 -15.68
C ILE A 37 0.90 6.11 -17.01
N GLY A 38 -0.35 6.18 -17.50
CA GLY A 38 -0.76 5.50 -18.72
C GLY A 38 -1.12 4.02 -18.54
N THR A 39 -1.00 3.48 -17.31
CA THR A 39 -1.54 2.15 -17.00
C THR A 39 -3.06 2.21 -16.91
N GLU A 40 -3.73 1.20 -17.47
CA GLU A 40 -5.18 1.09 -17.33
C GLU A 40 -5.57 0.94 -15.86
N THR A 41 -6.60 1.69 -15.45
CA THR A 41 -7.17 1.53 -14.11
C THR A 41 -8.01 0.25 -14.04
N LEU A 42 -8.15 -0.31 -12.84
CA LEU A 42 -8.95 -1.51 -12.62
C LEU A 42 -10.44 -1.22 -12.83
N ASN A 43 -11.19 -2.23 -13.25
CA ASN A 43 -12.66 -2.17 -13.19
C ASN A 43 -13.12 -2.31 -11.74
N PHE A 44 -14.00 -1.42 -11.30
CA PHE A 44 -14.48 -1.37 -9.92
C PHE A 44 -15.98 -1.04 -9.86
N TYR A 45 -16.58 -1.40 -8.72
CA TYR A 45 -17.93 -1.01 -8.35
C TYR A 45 -17.88 0.05 -7.24
N LEU A 46 -18.64 1.13 -7.37
CA LEU A 46 -18.74 2.19 -6.36
C LEU A 46 -20.18 2.38 -5.90
N PRO A 47 -20.46 2.32 -4.59
CA PRO A 47 -21.73 2.77 -4.06
C PRO A 47 -21.84 4.29 -4.20
N SER A 48 -22.93 4.75 -4.80
CA SER A 48 -23.25 6.17 -4.93
C SER A 48 -24.28 6.61 -3.88
N THR A 49 -24.29 7.90 -3.55
CA THR A 49 -25.33 8.54 -2.76
C THR A 49 -26.71 8.47 -3.42
N GLU A 50 -26.77 8.22 -4.73
CA GLU A 50 -28.01 8.07 -5.50
C GLU A 50 -28.62 6.66 -5.38
N ASN A 51 -28.20 5.87 -4.38
CA ASN A 51 -28.69 4.51 -4.14
C ASN A 51 -28.52 3.59 -5.38
N ASN A 52 -27.44 3.80 -6.12
CA ASN A 52 -27.02 2.99 -7.26
C ASN A 52 -25.60 2.45 -7.03
N LEU A 53 -25.35 1.24 -7.51
CA LEU A 53 -24.01 0.64 -7.55
C LEU A 53 -23.45 0.87 -8.95
N MET A 54 -22.55 1.84 -9.08
CA MET A 54 -21.94 2.20 -10.36
C MET A 54 -20.86 1.20 -10.73
N HIS A 55 -20.87 0.69 -11.97
CA HIS A 55 -19.79 -0.15 -12.50
C HIS A 55 -18.94 0.62 -13.51
N TYR A 56 -17.69 0.93 -13.14
CA TYR A 56 -16.82 1.75 -13.98
C TYR A 56 -16.55 1.14 -15.37
N GLY A 57 -16.28 -0.17 -15.42
CA GLY A 57 -15.92 -0.87 -16.65
C GLY A 57 -17.01 -0.82 -17.72
N ASP A 58 -18.26 -1.05 -17.32
CA ASP A 58 -19.36 -1.13 -18.30
C ASP A 58 -19.95 0.24 -18.62
N GLU A 59 -20.03 1.12 -17.62
CA GLU A 59 -20.78 2.37 -17.73
C GLU A 59 -19.90 3.54 -18.17
N TYR A 60 -18.60 3.55 -17.83
CA TYR A 60 -17.76 4.74 -17.98
C TYR A 60 -16.45 4.52 -18.77
N TYR A 61 -15.87 3.32 -18.72
CA TYR A 61 -14.60 3.04 -19.38
C TYR A 61 -14.67 3.32 -20.89
N GLY A 62 -13.72 4.12 -21.39
CA GLY A 62 -13.63 4.52 -22.81
C GLY A 62 -14.74 5.47 -23.29
N LYS A 63 -15.72 5.82 -22.45
CA LYS A 63 -16.84 6.70 -22.78
C LYS A 63 -16.68 8.11 -22.20
N TYR A 64 -16.10 8.21 -21.01
CA TYR A 64 -15.93 9.46 -20.28
C TYR A 64 -14.54 9.55 -19.64
N TYR A 65 -14.10 10.78 -19.35
CA TYR A 65 -12.92 11.02 -18.51
C TYR A 65 -13.30 10.89 -17.03
N LEU A 66 -12.57 10.06 -16.29
CA LEU A 66 -12.75 9.87 -14.85
C LEU A 66 -11.74 10.72 -14.07
N ILE A 67 -12.26 11.56 -13.16
CA ILE A 67 -11.47 12.24 -12.14
C ILE A 67 -11.97 11.75 -10.79
N MET A 68 -11.09 11.14 -10.00
CA MET A 68 -11.40 10.62 -8.66
C MET A 68 -10.62 11.39 -7.61
N THR A 69 -11.31 11.85 -6.57
CA THR A 69 -10.69 12.56 -5.44
C THR A 69 -11.09 11.89 -4.14
N PHE A 70 -10.17 11.90 -3.17
CA PHE A 70 -10.38 11.28 -1.86
C PHE A 70 -10.17 12.33 -0.77
N PHE A 71 -11.05 12.31 0.22
CA PHE A 71 -10.94 13.14 1.42
C PHE A 71 -10.82 12.22 2.65
N PRO A 72 -10.07 12.62 3.71
CA PRO A 72 -9.80 11.74 4.85
C PRO A 72 -11.06 11.29 5.60
N ALA A 73 -12.02 12.21 5.78
CA ALA A 73 -13.26 11.96 6.47
C ALA A 73 -14.34 12.96 6.04
N ALA A 74 -15.60 12.55 6.16
CA ALA A 74 -16.72 13.47 5.99
C ALA A 74 -16.81 14.43 7.19
N PHE A 75 -17.33 15.64 6.97
CA PHE A 75 -17.59 16.66 7.99
C PHE A 75 -16.35 17.17 8.76
N THR A 76 -15.14 17.00 8.22
CA THR A 76 -13.92 17.61 8.75
C THR A 76 -13.54 18.85 7.95
N PRO A 77 -13.20 19.99 8.60
CA PRO A 77 -12.66 21.14 7.88
C PRO A 77 -11.35 20.78 7.19
N VAL A 78 -11.08 21.46 6.08
CA VAL A 78 -9.84 21.33 5.30
C VAL A 78 -8.70 22.09 5.96
#